data_AF-A0A7L5E453-F1
#
_entry.id   AF-A0A7L5E453-F1
#
_cell.length_a   1.000
_cell.length_b   1.000
_cell.length_c   1.000
_cell.angle_alpha   90.00
_cell.angle_beta   90.00
_cell.angle_gamma   90.00
#
_symmetry.space_group_name_H-M   'P 1'
#
loop_
_entity.id
_entity.type
_entity.pdbx_description
1 polymer ?
#
loop_
_entity_poly.entity_id
_entity_poly.type
_entity_poly.pdbx_seq_one_letter_code
_entity_poly.pdbx_strand_id
1 'polypeptide(L)'
;MLKKIWLSAALLLINLMICRADTIPIRHFVIKENPFAQEQIAIVATDSLERIQENVNGLYNFTINGFESELNFQQGTAFYRHKIERSTFMFVRHQDTTGTHSILYYVFKHGDKLSPWHISWMLLLAIPLIIIFAGYLFKRFLIIAAIVLVIFLYFNHHNGLSIPNFFESIFDGLKSLFAKA
;
A
#
# COMPACT_ATOMS: atom_id res chain seq x y z
N MET A 1 54.83 20.28 36.34
CA MET A 1 53.61 19.44 36.44
C MET A 1 52.33 20.20 36.06
N LEU A 2 52.13 21.44 36.54
CA LEU A 2 50.90 22.22 36.30
C LEU A 2 50.53 22.41 34.81
N LYS A 3 51.50 22.71 33.93
CA LYS A 3 51.27 22.82 32.47
C LYS A 3 50.74 21.53 31.83
N LYS A 4 51.14 20.35 32.31
CA LYS A 4 50.66 19.06 31.79
C LYS A 4 49.21 18.80 32.18
N ILE A 5 48.84 19.21 33.40
CA ILE A 5 47.47 19.10 33.93
C ILE A 5 46.50 19.98 33.12
N TRP A 6 46.91 21.23 32.83
CA TRP A 6 46.13 22.14 31.98
C TRP A 6 45.96 21.61 30.56
N LEU A 7 47.00 20.99 29.99
CA LEU A 7 46.92 20.39 28.66
C LEU A 7 45.96 19.18 28.63
N SER A 8 46.02 18.31 29.64
CA SER A 8 45.07 17.18 29.74
C SER A 8 43.63 17.64 29.98
N ALA A 9 43.40 18.69 30.76
CA ALA A 9 42.08 19.26 30.99
C ALA A 9 41.50 19.90 29.71
N ALA A 10 42.33 20.62 28.93
CA ALA A 10 41.92 21.17 27.65
C ALA A 10 41.57 20.06 26.63
N LEU A 11 42.33 18.95 26.62
CA LEU A 11 42.05 17.81 25.76
C LEU A 11 40.70 17.13 26.10
N LEU A 12 40.39 17.01 27.40
CA LEU A 12 39.11 16.47 27.88
C LEU A 12 37.91 17.36 27.51
N LEU A 13 38.07 18.69 27.63
CA LEU A 13 37.05 19.66 27.22
C LEU A 13 36.78 19.64 25.72
N ILE A 14 37.80 19.45 24.88
CA ILE A 14 37.61 19.32 23.43
C ILE A 14 36.84 18.05 23.07
N ASN A 15 37.09 16.92 23.75
CA ASN A 15 36.35 15.68 23.51
C ASN A 15 34.86 15.78 23.89
N LEU A 16 34.52 16.55 24.94
CA LEU A 16 33.13 16.79 25.34
C LEU A 16 32.33 17.59 24.29
N MET A 17 32.99 18.46 23.52
CA MET A 17 32.33 19.28 22.49
C MET A 17 32.00 18.52 21.20
N ILE A 18 32.56 17.31 21.01
CA ILE A 18 32.42 16.52 19.79
C ILE A 18 31.39 15.38 19.96
N CYS A 19 30.91 15.14 21.19
CA CYS A 19 29.93 14.09 21.46
C CYS A 19 28.55 14.51 20.91
N ARG A 20 28.22 14.06 19.71
CA ARG A 20 26.86 14.13 19.18
C ARG A 20 26.12 12.88 19.63
N ALA A 21 24.91 13.06 20.16
CA ALA A 21 24.03 11.94 20.43
C ALA A 21 23.55 11.38 19.07
N ASP A 22 24.06 10.22 18.68
CA ASP A 22 23.54 9.49 17.53
C ASP A 22 22.10 9.08 17.84
N THR A 23 21.16 9.54 17.02
CA THR A 23 19.78 9.07 17.06
C THR A 23 19.74 7.63 16.54
N ILE A 24 18.93 6.79 17.17
CA ILE A 24 18.78 5.39 16.76
C ILE A 24 18.01 5.36 15.44
N PRO A 25 18.58 4.80 14.35
CA PRO A 25 17.93 4.81 13.04
C PRO A 25 16.65 3.95 13.03
N ILE A 26 15.57 4.47 12.45
CA ILE A 26 14.27 3.79 12.36
C ILE A 26 14.17 3.11 11.00
N ARG A 27 14.56 1.83 10.94
CA ARG A 27 14.56 1.05 9.70
C ARG A 27 13.20 0.45 9.35
N HIS A 28 12.40 0.14 10.35
CA HIS A 28 11.05 -0.36 10.17
C HIS A 28 10.12 0.38 11.11
N PHE A 29 8.91 0.64 10.62
CA PHE A 29 7.87 1.24 11.42
C PHE A 29 6.51 0.80 10.88
N VAL A 30 5.52 0.82 11.75
CA VAL A 30 4.14 0.46 11.45
C VAL A 30 3.20 1.53 11.96
N ILE A 31 2.02 1.61 11.35
CA ILE A 31 0.96 2.54 11.78
C ILE A 31 -0.10 1.73 12.51
N LYS A 32 -0.43 2.14 13.74
CA LYS A 32 -1.41 1.48 14.60
C LYS A 32 -2.47 2.47 15.09
N GLU A 33 -3.63 1.95 15.45
CA GLU A 33 -4.68 2.71 16.13
C GLU A 33 -4.15 3.20 17.48
N ASN A 34 -4.53 4.43 17.88
CA ASN A 34 -4.23 4.94 19.21
C ASN A 34 -5.35 4.49 20.19
N PRO A 35 -5.05 3.63 21.18
CA PRO A 35 -6.08 3.17 22.11
C PRO A 35 -6.51 4.24 23.13
N PHE A 36 -5.74 5.33 23.28
CA PHE A 36 -5.94 6.33 24.32
C PHE A 36 -6.49 7.67 23.82
N ALA A 37 -6.24 8.03 22.56
CA ALA A 37 -6.70 9.30 22.00
C ALA A 37 -7.50 9.09 20.73
N GLN A 38 -8.63 9.81 20.66
CA GLN A 38 -9.48 9.90 19.47
C GLN A 38 -8.79 10.71 18.38
N GLU A 39 -9.12 10.41 17.12
CA GLU A 39 -8.62 11.10 15.92
C GLU A 39 -7.09 11.15 15.76
N GLN A 40 -6.36 10.29 16.48
CA GLN A 40 -4.91 10.16 16.39
C GLN A 40 -4.52 8.74 15.98
N ILE A 41 -3.36 8.63 15.36
CA ILE A 41 -2.75 7.34 15.01
C ILE A 41 -1.34 7.29 15.58
N ALA A 42 -0.92 6.09 15.96
CA ALA A 42 0.41 5.82 16.45
C ALA A 42 1.30 5.38 15.30
N ILE A 43 2.48 5.99 15.19
CA ILE A 43 3.58 5.50 14.37
C ILE A 43 4.55 4.83 15.32
N VAL A 44 4.79 3.54 15.10
CA VAL A 44 5.56 2.69 16.01
C VAL A 44 6.80 2.21 15.29
N ALA A 45 7.98 2.54 15.82
CA ALA A 45 9.25 2.01 15.36
C ALA A 45 9.37 0.53 15.75
N THR A 46 9.69 -0.33 14.79
CA THR A 46 9.76 -1.78 14.99
C THR A 46 11.02 -2.38 14.40
N ASP A 47 11.31 -3.62 14.78
CA ASP A 47 12.22 -4.49 14.02
C ASP A 47 11.49 -5.18 12.84
N SER A 48 12.21 -6.07 12.14
CA SER A 48 11.66 -6.86 11.02
C SER A 48 10.65 -7.92 11.44
N LEU A 49 10.52 -8.19 12.75
CA LEU A 49 9.54 -9.11 13.35
C LEU A 49 8.39 -8.34 14.01
N GLU A 50 8.24 -7.05 13.67
CA GLU A 50 7.22 -6.13 14.19
C GLU A 50 7.27 -5.92 15.72
N ARG A 51 8.40 -6.21 16.36
CA ARG A 51 8.61 -5.93 17.79
C ARG A 51 9.01 -4.48 17.96
N ILE A 52 8.42 -3.82 18.96
CA ILE A 52 8.65 -2.39 19.22
C ILE A 52 10.11 -2.15 19.61
N GLN A 53 10.71 -1.12 19.03
CA GLN A 53 12.05 -0.67 19.39
C GLN A 53 11.97 0.39 20.49
N GLU A 54 11.89 -0.04 21.75
CA GLU A 54 11.70 0.85 22.92
C GLU A 54 12.87 1.81 23.17
N ASN A 55 14.05 1.53 22.58
CA ASN A 55 15.20 2.41 22.66
C ASN A 55 15.07 3.66 21.77
N VAL A 56 14.15 3.68 20.79
CA VAL A 56 13.93 4.83 19.91
C VAL A 56 13.22 5.94 20.68
N ASN A 57 13.94 7.04 20.91
CA ASN A 57 13.45 8.22 21.62
C ASN A 57 13.95 9.49 20.93
N GLY A 58 13.16 10.57 21.00
CA GLY A 58 13.50 11.89 20.45
C GLY A 58 12.70 12.27 19.21
N LEU A 59 13.15 13.33 18.52
CA LEU A 59 12.47 13.89 17.35
C LEU A 59 12.98 13.25 16.07
N TYR A 60 12.05 12.79 15.23
CA TYR A 60 12.33 12.20 13.93
C TYR A 60 11.48 12.85 12.85
N ASN A 61 12.09 13.14 11.71
CA ASN A 61 11.38 13.72 10.57
C ASN A 61 10.74 12.62 9.74
N PHE A 62 9.44 12.77 9.48
CA PHE A 62 8.66 11.92 8.61
C PHE A 62 8.01 12.77 7.52
N THR A 63 7.82 12.21 6.34
CA THR A 63 6.96 12.77 5.30
C THR A 63 5.67 11.98 5.26
N ILE A 64 4.55 12.63 5.52
CA ILE A 64 3.21 12.03 5.53
C ILE A 64 2.39 12.67 4.42
N ASN A 65 1.99 11.89 3.42
CA ASN A 65 1.26 12.36 2.24
C ASN A 65 1.95 13.56 1.53
N GLY A 66 3.28 13.60 1.54
CA GLY A 66 4.08 14.66 0.93
C GLY A 66 4.40 15.85 1.84
N PHE A 67 3.82 15.91 3.04
CA PHE A 67 4.11 16.95 4.02
C PHE A 67 5.13 16.49 5.04
N GLU A 68 6.13 17.30 5.34
CA GLU A 68 7.07 17.03 6.41
C GLU A 68 6.41 17.23 7.77
N SER A 69 6.64 16.30 8.68
CA SER A 69 6.14 16.30 10.05
C SER A 69 7.24 15.77 10.97
N GLU A 70 7.58 16.58 11.96
CA GLU A 70 8.45 16.15 13.05
C GLU A 70 7.62 15.37 14.08
N LEU A 71 8.07 14.16 14.42
CA LEU A 71 7.39 13.25 15.33
C LEU A 71 8.27 12.98 16.54
N ASN A 72 7.72 13.19 17.74
CA ASN A 72 8.40 12.89 19.00
C ASN A 72 8.13 11.44 19.40
N PHE A 73 9.14 10.58 19.26
CA PHE A 73 9.13 9.19 19.69
C PHE A 73 9.44 9.08 21.17
N GLN A 74 8.60 8.33 21.88
CA GLN A 74 8.79 7.93 23.27
C GLN A 74 8.63 6.41 23.32
N GLN A 75 9.69 5.72 23.73
CA GLN A 75 9.73 4.25 23.79
C GLN A 75 9.28 3.59 22.48
N GLY A 76 9.77 4.10 21.34
CA GLY A 76 9.44 3.57 20.03
C GLY A 76 8.06 3.95 19.49
N THR A 77 7.29 4.79 20.18
CA THR A 77 5.97 5.25 19.72
C THR A 77 5.90 6.76 19.59
N ALA A 78 5.40 7.25 18.46
CA ALA A 78 5.05 8.65 18.25
C ALA A 78 3.58 8.77 17.82
N PHE A 79 2.95 9.90 18.11
CA PHE A 79 1.56 10.15 17.76
C PHE A 79 1.47 11.23 16.67
N TYR A 80 0.81 10.88 15.57
CA TYR A 80 0.46 11.85 14.53
C TYR A 80 -0.90 12.45 14.87
N ARG A 81 -0.92 13.77 15.07
CA ARG A 81 -2.08 14.52 15.60
C ARG A 81 -2.78 15.40 14.58
N HIS A 82 -2.40 15.30 13.30
CA HIS A 82 -3.11 16.06 12.27
C HIS A 82 -4.51 15.51 12.08
N LYS A 83 -5.50 16.41 12.01
CA LYS A 83 -6.91 16.02 11.94
C LYS A 83 -7.19 15.27 10.63
N ILE A 84 -7.70 14.04 10.76
CA ILE A 84 -8.15 13.22 9.62
C ILE A 84 -9.68 13.26 9.59
N GLU A 85 -10.24 14.04 8.65
CA GLU A 85 -11.69 14.27 8.58
C GLU A 85 -12.45 13.13 7.89
N ARG A 86 -11.79 12.39 7.00
CA ARG A 86 -12.36 11.28 6.24
C ARG A 86 -11.35 10.16 6.07
N SER A 87 -11.85 8.95 5.80
CA SER A 87 -11.00 7.81 5.43
C SER A 87 -10.07 8.20 4.28
N THR A 88 -8.79 7.90 4.42
CA THR A 88 -7.77 8.38 3.48
C THR A 88 -6.61 7.41 3.39
N PHE A 89 -5.92 7.45 2.24
CA PHE A 89 -4.59 6.89 2.15
C PHE A 89 -3.61 7.73 2.98
N MET A 90 -2.68 7.02 3.60
CA MET A 90 -1.59 7.60 4.36
C MET A 90 -0.30 6.94 3.89
N PHE A 91 0.42 7.68 3.06
CA PHE A 91 1.77 7.33 2.60
C PHE A 91 2.77 7.97 3.56
N VAL A 92 3.45 7.14 4.34
CA VAL A 92 4.40 7.60 5.35
C VAL A 92 5.80 7.20 4.93
N ARG A 93 6.71 8.15 4.93
CA ARG A 93 8.11 7.97 4.56
C ARG A 93 9.01 8.53 5.65
N HIS A 94 10.02 7.77 6.02
CA HIS A 94 11.12 8.18 6.87
C HIS A 94 12.41 8.12 6.08
N GLN A 95 13.29 9.09 6.29
CA GLN A 95 14.61 9.11 5.68
C GLN A 95 15.63 9.34 6.79
N ASP A 96 16.59 8.43 6.88
CA ASP A 96 17.69 8.49 7.83
C ASP A 96 19.04 8.25 7.13
N THR A 97 20.11 8.07 7.91
CA THR A 97 21.46 7.79 7.39
C THR A 97 21.58 6.40 6.77
N THR A 98 20.63 5.50 7.04
CA THR A 98 20.64 4.10 6.59
C THR A 98 19.80 3.88 5.33
N GLY A 99 18.84 4.76 5.06
CA GLY A 99 18.07 4.73 3.82
C GLY A 99 16.78 5.52 3.87
N THR A 100 15.90 5.23 2.90
CA THR A 100 14.53 5.73 2.86
C THR A 100 13.58 4.56 3.03
N HIS A 101 12.72 4.65 4.04
CA HIS A 101 11.74 3.63 4.38
C HIS A 101 10.35 4.22 4.21
N SER A 102 9.48 3.54 3.46
CA SER A 102 8.13 4.03 3.20
C SER A 102 7.10 2.92 3.30
N ILE A 103 5.92 3.26 3.80
CA ILE A 103 4.79 2.35 3.94
C ILE A 103 3.49 3.05 3.57
N LEU A 104 2.55 2.30 3.01
CA LEU A 104 1.24 2.80 2.65
C LEU A 104 0.18 2.13 3.51
N TYR A 105 -0.67 2.94 4.12
CA TYR A 105 -1.87 2.49 4.82
C TYR A 105 -3.10 3.15 4.23
N TYR A 106 -4.23 2.47 4.33
CA TYR A 106 -5.54 3.09 4.26
C TYR A 106 -6.08 3.26 5.68
N VAL A 107 -6.23 4.51 6.11
CA VAL A 107 -6.77 4.83 7.43
C VAL A 107 -8.29 4.93 7.30
N PHE A 108 -8.99 3.94 7.84
CA PHE A 108 -10.44 3.92 7.86
C PHE A 108 -10.95 4.71 9.08
N LYS A 109 -11.73 5.77 8.84
CA LYS A 109 -12.38 6.56 9.89
C LYS A 109 -13.77 5.99 10.16
N HIS A 110 -14.04 5.64 11.41
CA HIS A 110 -15.36 5.22 11.88
C HIS A 110 -15.72 6.02 13.14
N GLY A 111 -16.52 7.07 12.97
CA GLY A 111 -16.74 8.08 14.00
C GLY A 111 -15.42 8.75 14.40
N ASP A 112 -15.08 8.66 15.68
CA ASP A 112 -13.85 9.25 16.24
C ASP A 112 -12.63 8.31 16.21
N LYS A 113 -12.82 7.06 15.76
CA LYS A 113 -11.77 6.05 15.67
C LYS A 113 -11.11 6.04 14.29
N LEU A 114 -9.80 5.83 14.29
CA LEU A 114 -8.98 5.69 13.10
C LEU A 114 -8.34 4.31 13.11
N SER A 115 -8.72 3.46 12.16
CA SER A 115 -8.21 2.09 12.03
C SER A 115 -7.31 1.99 10.79
N PRO A 116 -5.97 1.93 10.95
CA PRO A 116 -5.04 1.83 9.83
C PRO A 116 -4.98 0.41 9.27
N TRP A 117 -5.16 0.26 7.95
CA TRP A 117 -5.03 -1.01 7.23
C TRP A 117 -3.83 -0.96 6.30
N HIS A 118 -2.87 -1.87 6.50
CA HIS A 118 -1.65 -1.92 5.71
C HIS A 118 -1.95 -2.32 4.26
N ILE A 119 -1.37 -1.60 3.30
CA ILE A 119 -1.47 -1.91 1.88
C ILE A 119 -0.11 -2.32 1.37
N SER A 120 0.00 -3.58 0.92
CA SER A 120 1.20 -4.07 0.27
C SER A 120 1.39 -3.42 -1.11
N TRP A 121 2.61 -2.99 -1.41
CA TRP A 121 3.02 -2.52 -2.75
C TRP A 121 2.74 -3.56 -3.84
N MET A 122 2.80 -4.85 -3.49
CA MET A 122 2.52 -5.94 -4.42
C MET A 122 1.07 -5.90 -4.87
N LEU A 123 0.14 -5.52 -3.98
CA LEU A 123 -1.29 -5.39 -4.31
C LEU A 123 -1.53 -4.24 -5.29
N LEU A 124 -0.88 -3.10 -5.06
CA LEU A 124 -0.95 -1.93 -5.95
C LEU A 124 -0.48 -2.25 -7.38
N LEU A 125 0.53 -3.12 -7.51
CA LEU A 125 1.03 -3.57 -8.81
C LEU A 125 0.18 -4.71 -9.40
N ALA A 126 -0.31 -5.63 -8.56
CA ALA A 126 -1.06 -6.80 -9.02
C ALA A 126 -2.40 -6.43 -9.64
N ILE A 127 -3.14 -5.49 -9.06
CA ILE A 127 -4.46 -5.06 -9.57
C ILE A 127 -4.39 -4.62 -11.05
N PRO A 128 -3.57 -3.64 -11.46
CA PRO A 128 -3.50 -3.23 -12.87
C PRO A 128 -2.98 -4.36 -13.76
N LEU A 129 -2.04 -5.18 -13.29
CA LEU A 129 -1.50 -6.30 -14.06
C LEU A 129 -2.59 -7.36 -14.34
N ILE A 130 -3.42 -7.69 -13.35
CA ILE A 130 -4.56 -8.60 -13.49
C ILE A 130 -5.59 -8.04 -14.47
N ILE A 131 -5.88 -6.73 -14.43
CA ILE A 131 -6.81 -6.09 -15.36
C ILE A 131 -6.30 -6.21 -16.81
N ILE A 132 -5.01 -5.91 -17.04
CA ILE A 132 -4.39 -6.04 -18.37
C ILE A 132 -4.42 -7.50 -18.84
N PHE A 133 -4.07 -8.43 -17.95
CA PHE A 133 -4.06 -9.86 -18.24
C PHE A 133 -5.46 -10.39 -18.57
N ALA A 134 -6.48 -10.00 -17.80
CA ALA A 134 -7.87 -10.35 -18.07
C ALA A 134 -8.34 -9.79 -19.42
N GLY A 135 -8.03 -8.53 -19.72
CA GLY A 135 -8.33 -7.93 -21.03
C GLY A 135 -7.66 -8.66 -22.19
N TYR A 136 -6.42 -9.12 -22.00
CA TYR A 136 -5.70 -9.91 -22.99
C TYR A 136 -6.33 -11.30 -23.23
N LEU A 137 -6.72 -12.00 -22.16
CA LEU A 137 -7.43 -13.28 -22.27
C LEU A 137 -8.77 -13.10 -23.00
N PHE A 138 -9.51 -12.04 -22.70
CA PHE A 138 -10.78 -11.75 -23.36
C PHE A 138 -10.61 -11.52 -24.87
N LYS A 139 -9.56 -10.78 -25.29
CA LYS A 139 -9.24 -10.60 -26.72
C LYS A 139 -9.02 -11.93 -27.42
N ARG A 140 -8.24 -12.84 -26.82
CA ARG A 140 -7.98 -14.18 -27.40
C ARG A 140 -9.26 -15.01 -27.47
N PHE A 141 -10.08 -14.97 -26.43
CA PHE A 141 -11.36 -15.67 -26.39
C PHE A 141 -12.30 -15.21 -27.52
N LEU A 142 -12.43 -13.91 -27.75
CA LEU A 142 -13.23 -13.36 -28.85
C LEU A 142 -12.77 -13.83 -30.23
N ILE A 143 -11.45 -13.88 -30.46
CA ILE A 143 -10.90 -14.36 -31.73
C ILE A 143 -11.26 -15.84 -31.95
N ILE A 144 -11.08 -16.67 -30.92
CA ILE A 144 -11.43 -18.11 -30.99
C ILE A 144 -12.93 -18.27 -31.25
N ALA A 145 -13.78 -17.53 -30.52
CA ALA A 145 -15.24 -17.57 -30.72
C ALA A 145 -15.64 -17.17 -32.14
N ALA A 146 -15.02 -16.14 -32.71
CA ALA A 146 -15.27 -15.72 -34.08
C ALA A 146 -14.88 -16.80 -35.10
N ILE A 147 -13.71 -17.44 -34.93
CA ILE A 147 -13.26 -18.54 -35.80
C ILE A 147 -14.24 -19.72 -35.73
N VAL A 148 -14.62 -20.14 -34.51
CA VAL A 148 -15.57 -21.24 -34.30
C VAL A 148 -16.92 -20.89 -34.93
N LEU A 149 -17.41 -19.65 -34.76
CA LEU A 149 -18.67 -19.20 -35.35
C LEU A 149 -18.63 -19.26 -36.88
N VAL A 150 -17.52 -18.82 -37.51
CA VAL A 150 -17.36 -18.87 -38.97
C VAL A 150 -17.34 -20.31 -39.47
N ILE A 151 -16.58 -21.20 -38.81
CA ILE A 151 -16.55 -22.63 -39.16
C ILE A 151 -17.95 -23.25 -39.02
N PHE A 152 -18.65 -22.93 -37.95
CA PHE A 152 -20.00 -23.43 -37.69
C PHE A 152 -21.01 -22.96 -38.73
N LEU A 153 -21.01 -21.67 -39.07
CA LEU A 153 -21.89 -21.13 -40.13
C LEU A 153 -21.56 -21.73 -41.50
N TYR A 154 -20.27 -21.89 -41.83
CA TYR A 154 -19.85 -22.53 -43.07
C TYR A 154 -20.34 -23.98 -43.15
N PHE A 155 -20.17 -24.76 -42.08
CA PHE A 155 -20.66 -26.14 -42.01
C PHE A 155 -22.18 -26.21 -42.23
N ASN A 156 -22.96 -25.36 -41.54
CA ASN A 156 -24.41 -25.34 -41.71
C ASN A 156 -24.82 -24.97 -43.13
N HIS A 157 -24.18 -23.95 -43.72
CA HIS A 157 -24.43 -23.54 -45.10
C HIS A 157 -24.11 -24.64 -46.10
N HIS A 158 -22.98 -25.34 -45.92
CA HIS A 158 -22.60 -26.45 -46.80
C HIS A 158 -23.57 -27.64 -46.70
N ASN A 159 -24.16 -27.86 -45.53
CA ASN A 159 -25.17 -28.92 -45.32
C ASN A 159 -26.61 -28.47 -45.69
N GLY A 160 -26.77 -27.40 -46.46
CA GLY A 160 -28.06 -26.99 -47.02
C GLY A 160 -28.88 -26.03 -46.15
N LEU A 161 -28.35 -25.58 -45.01
CA LEU A 161 -29.00 -24.59 -44.16
C LEU A 161 -28.43 -23.19 -44.44
N SER A 162 -29.15 -22.41 -45.25
CA SER A 162 -28.77 -21.03 -45.55
C SER A 162 -28.74 -20.17 -44.28
N ILE A 163 -27.95 -19.08 -44.29
CA ILE A 163 -27.80 -18.20 -43.13
C ILE A 163 -29.16 -17.64 -42.63
N PRO A 164 -30.09 -17.19 -43.50
CA PRO A 164 -31.42 -16.76 -43.06
C PRO A 164 -32.21 -17.87 -42.35
N ASN A 165 -32.26 -19.07 -42.95
CA ASN A 165 -33.01 -20.20 -42.42
C ASN A 165 -32.42 -20.71 -41.09
N PHE A 166 -31.09 -20.59 -40.92
CA PHE A 166 -30.41 -20.88 -39.65
C PHE A 166 -30.92 -19.99 -38.51
N PHE A 167 -30.98 -18.67 -38.72
CA PHE A 167 -31.50 -17.76 -37.71
C PHE A 167 -33.00 -17.95 -37.48
N GLU A 168 -33.80 -18.17 -38.53
CA GLU A 168 -35.22 -18.52 -38.39
C GLU A 168 -35.42 -19.76 -37.53
N SER A 169 -34.64 -20.82 -37.75
CA SER A 169 -34.68 -22.04 -36.94
C SER A 169 -34.36 -21.79 -35.46
N ILE A 170 -33.39 -20.93 -35.15
CA ILE A 170 -33.09 -20.51 -33.77
C ILE A 170 -34.27 -19.75 -33.17
N PHE A 171 -34.82 -18.77 -33.89
CA PHE A 171 -35.95 -17.98 -33.41
C PHE A 171 -37.19 -18.82 -33.18
N ASP A 172 -37.51 -19.74 -34.08
CA ASP A 172 -38.64 -20.65 -33.94
C ASP A 172 -38.43 -21.65 -32.79
N GLY A 173 -37.21 -22.16 -32.62
CA GLY A 173 -36.81 -22.96 -31.47
C GLY A 173 -37.03 -22.21 -30.14
N LEU A 174 -36.52 -20.98 -30.04
CA LEU A 174 -36.72 -20.11 -28.87
C LEU A 174 -38.21 -19.83 -28.62
N LYS A 175 -38.97 -19.43 -29.65
CA LYS A 175 -40.42 -19.20 -29.53
C LYS A 175 -41.15 -20.44 -29.02
N SER A 176 -40.80 -21.64 -29.50
CA SER A 176 -41.44 -22.88 -29.06
C SER A 176 -41.19 -23.19 -27.58
N LEU A 177 -40.02 -22.80 -27.04
CA LEU A 177 -39.68 -22.95 -25.63
C LEU A 177 -40.45 -21.95 -24.76
N PHE A 178 -40.56 -20.70 -25.20
CA PHE A 178 -41.31 -19.66 -24.48
C PHE A 178 -42.83 -19.76 -24.63
N ALA A 179 -43.34 -20.38 -25.69
CA ALA A 179 -44.77 -20.62 -25.88
C ALA A 179 -45.30 -21.84 -25.11
N LYS A 180 -44.41 -22.69 -24.57
CA LYS A 180 -44.72 -23.84 -23.72
C LYS A 180 -44.53 -23.57 -22.21
N ALA A 181 -44.02 -22.40 -21.85
CA ALA A 181 -43.86 -21.92 -20.47
C ALA A 181 -45.02 -20.97 -20.12
#